data_AF-A0A6G4A7V0-F1
#
_entry.id   AF-A0A6G4A7V0-F1
#
_cell.length_a   1.000
_cell.length_b   1.000
_cell.length_c   1.000
_cell.angle_alpha   90.00
_cell.angle_beta   90.00
_cell.angle_gamma   90.00
#
_symmetry.space_group_name_H-M   'P 1'
#
loop_
_entity.id
_entity.type
_entity.pdbx_description
1 polymer ?
#
loop_
_entity_poly.entity_id
_entity_poly.type
_entity_poly.pdbx_seq_one_letter_code
_entity_poly.pdbx_strand_id
1 'polypeptide(L)'
;MRNVSEIIEQYLKHVLLQSSEGAIEIQRNDLAEQFQCVPSQINYVISTRFTLEKGYVVESKRGGGGYIRIQKIELKSHGSILDHIFRTIHTHIDQVTSEGLVYQLQEGHYISAREANLIRAAISRDVLIFKLPLRDEIRAKILKAMLISLLSK
;
A
#
# COMPACT_ATOMS: atom_id res chain seq x y z
N MET A 1 8.54 8.92 19.20
CA MET A 1 7.77 10.10 18.78
C MET A 1 7.08 9.75 17.47
N ARG A 2 5.75 9.85 17.38
CA ARG A 2 5.05 9.56 16.12
C ARG A 2 5.21 10.76 15.18
N ASN A 3 5.61 10.50 13.94
CA ASN A 3 5.73 11.54 12.93
C ASN A 3 4.32 12.04 12.56
N VAL A 4 4.13 13.33 12.32
CA VAL A 4 2.84 13.91 11.88
C VAL A 4 2.25 13.13 10.69
N SER A 5 3.10 12.65 9.79
CA SER A 5 2.71 11.80 8.67
C SER A 5 2.00 10.50 9.10
N GLU A 6 2.52 9.82 10.13
CA GLU A 6 1.95 8.58 10.66
C GLU A 6 0.62 8.84 11.35
N ILE A 7 0.50 9.98 12.05
CA ILE A 7 -0.73 10.37 12.73
C ILE A 7 -1.85 10.62 11.70
N ILE A 8 -1.56 11.38 10.64
CA ILE A 8 -2.51 11.63 9.55
C ILE A 8 -2.90 10.33 8.85
N GLU A 9 -1.91 9.46 8.57
CA GLU A 9 -2.16 8.15 7.95
C GLU A 9 -3.11 7.30 8.80
N GLN A 10 -2.82 7.16 10.10
CA GLN A 10 -3.64 6.37 11.03
C GLN A 10 -5.06 6.93 11.15
N TYR A 11 -5.19 8.27 11.22
CA TYR A 11 -6.49 8.93 11.25
C TYR A 11 -7.30 8.64 9.99
N LEU A 12 -6.73 8.85 8.80
CA LEU A 12 -7.42 8.63 7.54
C LEU A 12 -7.82 7.15 7.37
N LYS A 13 -6.95 6.20 7.77
CA LYS A 13 -7.29 4.77 7.79
C LYS A 13 -8.45 4.46 8.74
N HIS A 14 -8.48 5.08 9.92
CA HIS A 14 -9.55 4.89 10.89
C HIS A 14 -10.90 5.38 10.37
N VAL A 15 -10.94 6.60 9.84
CA VAL A 15 -12.17 7.18 9.26
C VAL A 15 -12.64 6.35 8.06
N LEU A 16 -11.71 5.90 7.21
CA LEU A 16 -12.02 5.04 6.07
C LEU A 16 -12.60 3.68 6.48
N LEU A 17 -12.12 3.10 7.58
CA LEU A 17 -12.62 1.83 8.12
C LEU A 17 -14.03 1.96 8.72
N GLN A 18 -14.42 3.15 9.15
CA GLN A 18 -15.77 3.46 9.63
C GLN A 18 -16.76 3.80 8.51
N SER A 19 -16.26 4.06 7.29
CA SER A 19 -17.10 4.38 6.13
C SER A 19 -17.78 3.12 5.58
N SER A 20 -19.12 3.15 5.48
CA SER A 20 -19.91 2.08 4.89
C SER A 20 -19.67 1.91 3.38
N GLU A 21 -19.19 2.95 2.70
CA GLU A 21 -18.93 2.93 1.26
C GLU A 21 -17.47 2.60 0.91
N GLY A 22 -16.61 2.35 1.91
CA GLY A 22 -15.18 2.12 1.69
C GLY A 22 -14.44 3.31 1.09
N ALA A 23 -15.02 4.51 1.17
CA ALA A 23 -14.47 5.76 0.65
C ALA A 23 -14.70 6.92 1.63
N ILE A 24 -13.80 7.89 1.61
CA ILE A 24 -13.91 9.14 2.38
C ILE A 24 -13.59 10.33 1.47
N GLU A 25 -14.22 11.46 1.76
CA GLU A 25 -13.90 12.75 1.16
C GLU A 25 -13.37 13.70 2.22
N ILE A 26 -12.25 14.33 1.94
CA ILE A 26 -11.58 15.25 2.85
C ILE A 26 -11.26 16.57 2.14
N GLN A 27 -11.23 17.65 2.91
CA GLN A 27 -10.67 18.91 2.45
C GLN A 27 -9.24 19.03 2.96
N ARG A 28 -8.31 19.33 2.04
CA ARG A 28 -6.88 19.41 2.36
C ARG A 28 -6.57 20.48 3.40
N ASN A 29 -7.23 21.63 3.28
CA ASN A 29 -6.96 22.77 4.17
C ASN A 29 -7.48 22.51 5.58
N ASP A 30 -8.70 21.97 5.70
CA ASP A 30 -9.31 21.60 6.98
C ASP A 30 -8.47 20.55 7.72
N LEU A 31 -7.99 19.53 7.00
CA LEU A 31 -7.11 18.51 7.59
C LEU A 31 -5.78 19.12 8.03
N ALA A 32 -5.21 20.02 7.23
CA ALA A 32 -3.95 20.69 7.56
C ALA A 32 -4.08 21.57 8.81
N GLU A 33 -5.21 22.27 8.97
CA GLU A 33 -5.53 23.05 10.17
C GLU A 33 -5.73 22.14 11.40
N GLN A 34 -6.50 21.06 11.26
CA GLN A 34 -6.75 20.08 12.32
C GLN A 34 -5.44 19.48 12.88
N PHE A 35 -4.50 19.13 12.00
CA PHE A 35 -3.21 18.54 12.38
C PHE A 35 -2.10 19.58 12.59
N GLN A 36 -2.43 20.88 12.54
CA GLN A 36 -1.48 21.99 12.70
C GLN A 36 -0.25 21.87 11.79
N CYS A 37 -0.46 21.50 10.53
CA CYS A 37 0.60 21.31 9.54
C CYS A 37 0.30 22.07 8.24
N VAL A 38 1.29 22.16 7.35
CA VAL A 38 1.12 22.78 6.03
C VAL A 38 0.31 21.88 5.07
N PRO A 39 -0.50 22.42 4.14
CA PRO A 39 -1.28 21.62 3.19
C PRO A 39 -0.46 20.63 2.34
N SER A 40 0.81 20.93 2.07
CA SER A 40 1.72 20.01 1.36
C SER A 40 1.99 18.72 2.14
N GLN A 41 1.91 18.75 3.47
CA GLN A 41 2.05 17.57 4.32
C GLN A 41 0.93 16.56 4.06
N ILE A 42 -0.29 17.04 3.86
CA ILE A 42 -1.45 16.19 3.51
C ILE A 42 -1.22 15.54 2.14
N ASN A 43 -0.77 16.32 1.15
CA ASN A 43 -0.43 15.78 -0.17
C ASN A 43 0.66 14.70 -0.09
N TYR A 44 1.68 14.92 0.73
CA TYR A 44 2.78 13.95 0.92
C TYR A 44 2.29 12.64 1.55
N VAL A 45 1.43 12.72 2.57
CA VAL A 45 0.84 11.52 3.18
C VAL A 45 0.00 10.76 2.15
N ILE A 46 -0.84 11.47 1.41
CA ILE A 46 -1.71 10.86 0.39
C ILE A 46 -0.88 10.20 -0.72
N SER A 47 0.09 10.90 -1.29
CA SER A 47 0.91 10.40 -2.41
C SER A 47 1.84 9.25 -2.03
N THR A 48 2.14 9.06 -0.74
CA THR A 48 3.08 8.01 -0.29
C THR A 48 2.41 6.87 0.48
N ARG A 49 1.21 7.06 1.03
CA ARG A 49 0.51 6.06 1.86
C ARG A 49 -0.77 5.53 1.23
N PHE A 50 -1.44 6.33 0.42
CA PHE A 50 -2.71 6.00 -0.21
C PHE A 50 -2.51 5.87 -1.71
N THR A 51 -1.67 4.91 -2.10
CA THR A 51 -1.35 4.64 -3.52
C THR A 51 -2.09 3.41 -4.02
N LEU A 52 -2.13 3.25 -5.34
CA LEU A 52 -2.75 2.10 -5.99
C LEU A 52 -2.11 0.78 -5.54
N GLU A 53 -0.80 0.76 -5.43
CA GLU A 53 -0.01 -0.39 -5.00
C GLU A 53 -0.27 -0.75 -3.52
N LYS A 54 -0.72 0.22 -2.73
CA LYS A 54 -1.15 0.04 -1.34
C LYS A 54 -2.66 -0.24 -1.20
N GLY A 55 -3.37 -0.34 -2.33
CA GLY A 55 -4.79 -0.71 -2.37
C GLY A 55 -5.73 0.47 -2.22
N TYR A 56 -5.31 1.66 -2.64
CA TYR A 56 -6.13 2.87 -2.57
C TYR A 56 -6.24 3.56 -3.93
N VAL A 57 -7.44 4.06 -4.23
CA VAL A 57 -7.66 5.00 -5.34
C VAL A 57 -7.85 6.39 -4.74
N VAL A 58 -7.15 7.37 -5.31
CA VAL A 58 -7.24 8.76 -4.88
C VAL A 58 -7.66 9.64 -6.04
N GLU A 59 -8.72 10.41 -5.83
CA GLU A 59 -9.23 11.41 -6.77
C GLU A 59 -9.14 12.79 -6.12
N SER A 60 -8.86 13.83 -6.90
CA SER A 60 -8.80 15.20 -6.38
C SER A 60 -9.52 16.18 -7.29
N LYS A 61 -10.30 17.09 -6.70
CA LYS A 61 -10.97 18.20 -7.40
C LYS A 61 -10.35 19.53 -6.97
N ARG A 62 -9.94 20.36 -7.93
CA ARG A 62 -9.41 21.72 -7.68
C ARG A 62 -10.52 22.78 -7.85
N GLY A 63 -10.38 23.91 -7.15
CA GLY A 63 -11.34 25.04 -7.19
C GLY A 63 -12.04 25.28 -5.85
N GLY A 64 -13.02 26.20 -5.83
CA GLY A 64 -13.87 26.42 -4.64
C GLY A 64 -14.66 25.15 -4.31
N GLY A 65 -14.55 24.67 -3.06
CA GLY A 65 -15.11 23.38 -2.65
C GLY A 65 -14.32 22.16 -3.14
N GLY A 66 -13.01 22.31 -3.39
CA GLY A 66 -12.13 21.20 -3.75
C GLY A 66 -12.00 20.16 -2.63
N TYR A 67 -11.92 18.89 -3.01
CA TYR A 67 -11.80 17.76 -2.08
C TYR A 67 -10.78 16.75 -2.60
N ILE A 68 -10.32 15.88 -1.70
CA ILE A 68 -9.60 14.65 -2.02
C ILE A 68 -10.47 13.49 -1.59
N ARG A 69 -10.78 12.60 -2.52
CA ARG A 69 -11.51 11.36 -2.26
C ARG A 69 -10.53 10.21 -2.20
N ILE A 70 -10.56 9.45 -1.12
CA ILE A 70 -9.73 8.27 -0.91
C ILE A 70 -10.66 7.07 -0.81
N GLN A 71 -10.48 6.08 -1.68
CA GLN A 71 -11.25 4.85 -1.69
C GLN A 71 -10.33 3.65 -1.46
N LYS A 72 -10.71 2.75 -0.55
CA LYS A 72 -10.02 1.46 -0.38
C LYS A 72 -10.51 0.50 -1.44
N ILE A 73 -9.58 -0.11 -2.17
CA ILE A 73 -9.88 -1.22 -3.06
C ILE A 73 -10.07 -2.45 -2.18
N GLU A 74 -11.29 -2.95 -2.10
CA GLU A 74 -11.54 -4.25 -1.50
C GLU A 74 -10.95 -5.32 -2.41
N LEU A 75 -10.06 -6.14 -1.85
CA LEU A 75 -9.71 -7.43 -2.42
C LEU A 75 -10.98 -8.29 -2.31
N LYS A 76 -11.85 -8.24 -3.35
CA LYS A 76 -13.05 -9.08 -3.42
C LYS A 76 -12.65 -10.51 -3.08
N SER A 77 -13.28 -11.08 -2.05
CA SER A 77 -13.05 -12.44 -1.58
C SER A 77 -13.59 -13.46 -2.59
N HIS A 78 -12.96 -13.56 -3.76
CA HIS A 78 -13.27 -14.58 -4.76
C HIS A 78 -11.97 -15.25 -5.18
N GLY A 79 -11.41 -16.01 -4.24
CA GLY A 79 -10.20 -16.82 -4.40
C GLY A 79 -9.48 -16.99 -3.07
N SER A 80 -8.71 -18.07 -2.94
CA SER A 80 -7.71 -18.16 -1.87
C SER A 80 -6.77 -16.96 -1.97
N ILE A 81 -6.21 -16.46 -0.86
CA ILE A 81 -5.17 -15.42 -0.87
C ILE A 81 -4.05 -15.76 -1.87
N LEU A 82 -3.81 -17.06 -2.08
CA LEU A 82 -2.89 -17.61 -3.07
C LEU A 82 -3.31 -17.29 -4.50
N ASP A 83 -4.59 -17.36 -4.87
CA ASP A 83 -5.09 -17.00 -6.20
C ASP A 83 -4.85 -15.52 -6.50
N HIS A 84 -5.03 -14.64 -5.51
CA HIS A 84 -4.67 -13.23 -5.65
C HIS A 84 -3.16 -13.07 -5.88
N ILE A 85 -2.33 -13.77 -5.11
CA ILE A 85 -0.86 -13.76 -5.26
C ILE A 85 -0.45 -14.26 -6.66
N PHE A 86 -1.05 -15.33 -7.16
CA PHE A 86 -0.76 -15.87 -8.49
C PHE A 86 -1.18 -14.94 -9.62
N ARG A 87 -2.28 -14.20 -9.45
CA ARG A 87 -2.73 -13.18 -10.41
C ARG A 87 -1.85 -11.94 -10.39
N THR A 88 -1.43 -11.48 -9.22
CA THR A 88 -0.62 -10.26 -9.05
C THR A 88 0.85 -10.50 -9.42
N ILE A 89 1.40 -11.66 -9.09
CA ILE A 89 2.79 -12.04 -9.42
C ILE A 89 2.80 -12.89 -10.70
N HIS A 90 2.97 -12.23 -11.84
CA HIS A 90 3.15 -12.87 -13.14
C HIS A 90 4.57 -13.46 -13.30
N THR A 91 5.18 -13.32 -14.48
CA THR A 91 6.56 -13.77 -14.75
C THR A 91 7.61 -12.83 -14.19
N HIS A 92 7.27 -11.55 -13.99
CA HIS A 92 8.14 -10.50 -13.48
C HIS A 92 7.35 -9.57 -12.55
N ILE A 93 8.03 -8.98 -11.57
CA ILE A 93 7.48 -7.93 -10.71
C ILE A 93 8.58 -6.94 -10.32
N ASP A 94 8.30 -5.65 -10.47
CA ASP A 94 9.22 -4.60 -10.06
C ASP A 94 9.24 -4.42 -8.53
N GLN A 95 10.19 -3.64 -8.02
CA GLN A 95 10.35 -3.43 -6.58
C GLN A 95 9.18 -2.65 -5.95
N VAL A 96 8.61 -1.66 -6.64
CA VAL A 96 7.53 -0.83 -6.10
C VAL A 96 6.26 -1.66 -5.95
N THR A 97 5.89 -2.39 -7.00
CA THR A 97 4.71 -3.27 -7.00
C THR A 97 4.83 -4.37 -5.96
N SER A 98 6.02 -4.98 -5.82
CA SER A 98 6.25 -6.02 -4.81
C SER A 98 6.21 -5.49 -3.37
N GLU A 99 6.77 -4.30 -3.11
CA GLU A 99 6.68 -3.65 -1.80
C GLU A 99 5.23 -3.25 -1.45
N GLY A 100 4.45 -2.81 -2.44
CA GLY A 100 3.02 -2.55 -2.30
C GLY A 100 2.24 -3.80 -1.85
N LEU A 101 2.45 -4.93 -2.53
CA LEU A 101 1.83 -6.21 -2.16
C LEU A 101 2.21 -6.64 -0.73
N VAL A 102 3.50 -6.56 -0.38
CA VAL A 102 3.97 -6.90 0.98
C VAL A 102 3.35 -5.99 2.02
N TYR A 103 3.20 -4.70 1.72
CA TYR A 103 2.53 -3.75 2.60
C TYR A 103 1.04 -4.10 2.78
N GLN A 104 0.32 -4.40 1.70
CA GLN A 104 -1.10 -4.79 1.77
C GLN A 104 -1.29 -6.06 2.63
N LEU A 105 -0.42 -7.06 2.45
CA LEU A 105 -0.46 -8.30 3.25
C LEU A 105 -0.15 -8.04 4.72
N GLN A 106 0.81 -7.14 5.01
CA GLN A 106 1.15 -6.75 6.38
C GLN A 106 0.00 -5.98 7.05
N GLU A 107 -0.60 -5.02 6.36
CA GLU A 107 -1.75 -4.24 6.85
C GLU A 107 -3.01 -5.11 7.03
N GLY A 108 -3.20 -6.10 6.15
CA GLY A 108 -4.27 -7.10 6.28
C GLY A 108 -4.00 -8.16 7.34
N HIS A 109 -2.90 -8.07 8.09
CA HIS A 109 -2.48 -9.07 9.10
C HIS A 109 -2.28 -10.50 8.57
N TYR A 110 -2.09 -10.67 7.26
CA TYR A 110 -1.72 -11.96 6.65
C TYR A 110 -0.27 -12.33 6.94
N ILE A 111 0.59 -11.33 7.14
CA ILE A 111 1.99 -11.48 7.54
C ILE A 111 2.34 -10.48 8.64
N SER A 112 3.26 -10.86 9.53
CA SER A 112 3.79 -9.99 10.56
C SER A 112 4.75 -8.94 10.00
N ALA A 113 4.98 -7.86 10.77
CA ALA A 113 5.98 -6.84 10.42
C ALA A 113 7.39 -7.45 10.25
N ARG A 114 7.72 -8.49 11.04
CA ARG A 114 8.99 -9.22 10.95
C ARG A 114 9.12 -9.93 9.62
N GLU A 115 8.11 -10.69 9.20
CA GLU A 115 8.09 -11.40 7.91
C GLU A 115 8.14 -10.41 6.74
N ALA A 116 7.35 -9.33 6.80
CA ALA A 116 7.36 -8.29 5.79
C ALA A 116 8.74 -7.64 5.61
N ASN A 117 9.46 -7.38 6.71
CA ASN A 117 10.83 -6.88 6.67
C ASN A 117 11.81 -7.87 6.02
N LEU A 118 11.70 -9.17 6.35
CA LEU A 118 12.54 -10.21 5.74
C LEU A 118 12.29 -10.34 4.24
N ILE A 119 11.02 -10.31 3.82
CA ILE A 119 10.66 -10.35 2.40
C ILE A 119 11.24 -9.14 1.67
N ARG A 120 11.02 -7.91 2.19
CA ARG A 120 11.55 -6.66 1.59
C ARG A 120 13.06 -6.70 1.41
N ALA A 121 13.79 -7.17 2.42
CA ALA A 121 15.25 -7.30 2.35
C ALA A 121 15.67 -8.27 1.22
N ALA A 122 15.03 -9.44 1.13
CA ALA A 122 15.39 -10.46 0.14
C ALA A 122 15.11 -10.05 -1.31
N ILE A 123 14.11 -9.20 -1.55
CA ILE A 123 13.69 -8.80 -2.89
C ILE A 123 14.25 -7.44 -3.35
N SER A 124 15.03 -6.76 -2.52
CA SER A 124 15.57 -5.42 -2.82
C SER A 124 16.45 -5.44 -4.08
N ARG A 125 16.41 -4.35 -4.86
CA ARG A 125 17.31 -4.13 -6.01
C ARG A 125 18.80 -4.19 -5.64
N ASP A 126 19.14 -3.88 -4.39
CA ASP A 126 20.52 -3.86 -3.89
C ASP A 126 21.04 -5.27 -3.57
N VAL A 127 20.12 -6.21 -3.31
CA VAL A 127 20.42 -7.63 -3.06
C VAL A 127 20.36 -8.42 -4.37
N LEU A 128 19.35 -8.15 -5.20
CA LEU A 128 19.20 -8.79 -6.50
C LEU A 128 20.00 -8.03 -7.58
N ILE A 129 21.32 -8.15 -7.55
CA ILE A 129 22.28 -7.48 -8.45
C ILE A 129 22.29 -8.13 -9.86
N PHE A 130 21.11 -8.27 -10.45
CA PHE A 130 20.92 -8.72 -11.83
C PHE A 130 20.47 -7.55 -12.71
N LYS A 131 20.72 -7.66 -14.01
CA LYS A 131 20.13 -6.74 -15.00
C LYS A 131 18.66 -7.10 -15.24
N LEU A 132 17.89 -6.10 -15.68
CA LEU A 132 16.54 -6.34 -16.20
C LEU A 132 16.63 -7.13 -17.52
N PRO A 133 15.66 -8.02 -17.83
CA PRO A 133 14.46 -8.34 -17.05
C PRO A 133 14.69 -9.39 -15.94
N LEU A 134 15.82 -10.10 -15.96
CA LEU A 134 16.09 -11.24 -15.08
C LEU A 134 15.93 -10.91 -13.59
N ARG A 135 16.32 -9.70 -13.17
CA ARG A 135 16.12 -9.25 -11.79
C ARG A 135 14.65 -9.33 -11.34
N ASP A 136 13.74 -8.89 -12.18
CA ASP A 136 12.32 -8.82 -11.83
C ASP A 136 11.66 -10.20 -11.94
N GLU A 137 12.19 -11.08 -12.80
CA GLU A 137 11.80 -12.49 -12.86
C GLU A 137 12.22 -13.27 -11.60
N ILE A 138 13.47 -13.08 -11.16
CA ILE A 138 13.97 -13.69 -9.92
C ILE A 138 13.20 -13.15 -8.71
N ARG A 139 12.91 -11.84 -8.69
CA ARG A 139 12.06 -11.24 -7.67
C ARG A 139 10.69 -11.91 -7.59
N ALA A 140 10.03 -12.09 -8.73
CA ALA A 140 8.72 -12.74 -8.80
C ALA A 140 8.77 -14.17 -8.23
N LYS A 141 9.80 -14.95 -8.57
CA LYS A 141 9.99 -16.33 -8.08
C LYS A 141 10.21 -16.37 -6.56
N ILE A 142 11.09 -15.53 -6.03
CA ILE A 142 11.40 -15.47 -4.59
C ILE A 142 10.14 -15.06 -3.81
N LEU A 143 9.48 -13.98 -4.24
CA LEU A 143 8.29 -13.46 -3.55
C LEU A 143 7.16 -14.50 -3.54
N LYS A 144 6.89 -15.13 -4.68
CA LYS A 144 5.87 -16.20 -4.79
C LYS A 144 6.18 -17.37 -3.85
N ALA A 145 7.43 -17.85 -3.83
CA ALA A 145 7.83 -18.95 -2.94
C ALA A 145 7.67 -18.59 -1.45
N MET A 146 8.08 -17.39 -1.05
CA MET A 146 7.93 -16.92 0.33
C MET A 146 6.46 -16.82 0.75
N LEU A 147 5.62 -16.22 -0.10
CA LEU A 147 4.20 -16.03 0.21
C LEU A 147 3.43 -17.34 0.27
N ILE A 148 3.71 -18.29 -0.63
CA ILE A 148 3.18 -19.66 -0.56
C ILE A 148 3.60 -20.31 0.77
N SER A 149 4.90 -20.24 1.11
CA SER A 149 5.39 -20.84 2.36
C SER A 149 4.75 -20.28 3.63
N LEU A 150 4.36 -19.00 3.63
CA LEU A 150 3.73 -18.34 4.77
C LEU A 150 2.22 -18.58 4.83
N LEU A 151 1.55 -18.65 3.68
CA LEU A 151 0.09 -18.56 3.58
C LEU A 151 -0.60 -19.86 3.15
N SER A 152 0.14 -20.91 2.79
CA SER A 152 -0.41 -22.22 2.41
C SER A 152 -0.65 -23.16 3.61
N LYS A 153 -0.94 -22.62 4.79
CA LYS A 153 -1.37 -23.39 5.97
C LYS A 153 -2.87 -23.32 6.17
#